data_AF-B9WJX2-F1
#
_entry.id   AF-B9WJX2-F1
#
_cell.length_a   1.000
_cell.length_b   1.000
_cell.length_c   1.000
_cell.angle_alpha   90.00
_cell.angle_beta   90.00
_cell.angle_gamma   90.00
#
_symmetry.space_group_name_H-M   'P 1'
#
loop_
_entity.id
_entity.type
_entity.pdbx_description
1 polymer ?
#
loop_
_entity_poly.entity_id
_entity_poly.type
_entity_poly.pdbx_seq_one_letter_code
_entity_poly.pdbx_strand_id
1 'polypeptide(L)'
;MTLTKYQRGDHIDGWNDCPVPLAHKEPAQHGSLQQEIDTHKTIDIIHKLFKCNIDLPERELRHYETKLVSSVEKMSNTNINFIYHICERILQYQSMGGYSDVRNELKNEVVEYMMVHKGVSTWCSPLKKIITSIN
;
A
#
# COMPACT_ATOMS: atom_id res chain seq x y z
N MET A 1 28.03 -49.36 -26.49
CA MET A 1 27.22 -48.15 -26.25
C MET A 1 27.94 -47.33 -25.19
N THR A 2 28.55 -46.21 -25.58
CA THR A 2 29.28 -45.33 -24.67
C THR A 2 28.30 -44.42 -23.94
N LEU A 3 28.28 -44.49 -22.61
CA LEU A 3 27.39 -43.69 -21.75
C LEU A 3 27.58 -42.20 -22.02
N THR A 4 26.48 -41.46 -22.11
CA THR A 4 26.49 -40.01 -22.35
C THR A 4 26.99 -39.26 -21.11
N LYS A 5 27.59 -38.07 -21.28
CA LYS A 5 28.24 -37.30 -20.19
C LYS A 5 27.32 -37.04 -18.98
N TYR A 6 26.02 -36.87 -19.21
CA TYR A 6 25.01 -36.71 -18.17
C TYR A 6 24.94 -37.89 -17.18
N GLN A 7 25.20 -39.12 -17.65
CA GLN A 7 25.13 -40.32 -16.82
C GLN A 7 26.43 -40.60 -16.06
N ARG A 8 27.52 -39.90 -16.40
CA ARG A 8 28.84 -40.04 -15.77
C ARG A 8 29.09 -39.06 -14.63
N GLY A 9 28.22 -38.06 -14.46
CA GLY A 9 28.42 -37.00 -13.47
C GLY A 9 29.55 -36.03 -13.81
N ASP A 10 29.99 -35.98 -15.07
CA ASP A 10 30.99 -35.03 -15.54
C ASP A 10 30.44 -33.60 -15.52
N HIS A 11 31.29 -32.63 -15.20
CA HIS A 11 30.95 -31.20 -15.17
C HIS A 11 30.54 -30.72 -16.57
N ILE A 12 29.35 -30.10 -16.67
CA ILE A 12 28.81 -29.57 -17.93
C ILE A 12 28.91 -28.04 -17.88
N ASP A 13 29.83 -27.49 -18.68
CA ASP A 13 30.01 -26.04 -18.84
C ASP A 13 28.72 -25.40 -19.39
N GLY A 14 28.23 -24.35 -18.72
CA GLY A 14 27.01 -23.63 -19.07
C GLY A 14 25.77 -23.95 -18.20
N TRP A 15 25.86 -24.89 -17.25
CA TRP A 15 24.77 -25.14 -16.29
C TRP A 15 24.83 -24.24 -15.04
N ASN A 16 25.90 -23.47 -14.88
CA ASN A 16 26.13 -22.62 -13.70
C ASN A 16 25.86 -21.13 -13.92
N ASP A 17 25.13 -20.76 -14.98
CA ASP A 17 24.65 -19.39 -15.25
C ASP A 17 23.26 -19.10 -14.65
N CYS A 18 22.81 -19.94 -13.71
CA CYS A 18 21.66 -19.61 -12.87
C CYS A 18 22.15 -18.68 -11.76
N PRO A 19 21.65 -17.43 -11.63
CA PRO A 19 22.15 -16.50 -10.62
C PRO A 19 21.98 -17.12 -9.23
N VAL A 20 23.09 -17.19 -8.48
CA VAL A 20 23.13 -17.74 -7.13
C VAL A 20 22.12 -16.96 -6.27
N PRO A 21 21.10 -17.60 -5.68
CA PRO A 21 20.31 -16.95 -4.65
C PRO A 21 21.24 -16.68 -3.47
N LEU A 22 21.49 -15.41 -3.17
CA LEU A 22 22.25 -14.97 -2.00
C LEU A 22 21.50 -15.40 -0.73
N ALA A 23 21.76 -16.62 -0.25
CA ALA A 23 21.33 -17.07 1.05
C ALA A 23 22.33 -16.56 2.11
N HIS A 24 21.83 -15.65 2.95
CA HIS A 24 22.30 -15.33 4.30
C HIS A 24 23.75 -14.85 4.46
N LYS A 25 23.94 -13.55 4.20
CA LYS A 25 24.65 -12.71 5.19
C LYS A 25 23.60 -12.12 6.13
N GLU A 26 23.97 -12.02 7.39
CA GLU A 26 23.21 -11.44 8.51
C GLU A 26 22.31 -10.27 8.07
N PRO A 27 21.16 -10.04 8.73
CA PRO A 27 20.43 -8.80 8.52
C PRO A 27 21.33 -7.66 8.98
N ALA A 28 22.12 -7.13 8.06
CA ALA A 28 22.64 -5.79 8.14
C ALA A 28 21.41 -4.93 8.38
N GLN A 29 21.32 -4.44 9.61
CA GLN A 29 20.32 -3.49 10.04
C GLN A 29 20.47 -2.27 9.14
N HIS A 30 19.79 -2.31 7.99
CA HIS A 30 19.21 -1.11 7.43
C HIS A 30 18.15 -0.69 8.45
N GLY A 31 18.60 -0.01 9.50
CA GLY A 31 17.79 0.93 10.26
C GLY A 31 17.41 2.07 9.33
N SER A 32 16.63 1.76 8.29
CA SER A 32 15.59 2.68 7.91
C SER A 32 14.69 2.71 9.14
N LEU A 33 14.51 3.87 9.73
CA LEU A 33 13.47 4.10 10.72
C LEU A 33 12.13 3.77 10.03
N GLN A 34 11.79 2.49 9.92
CA GLN A 34 10.44 2.05 9.62
C GLN A 34 9.66 2.47 10.84
N GLN A 35 9.14 3.70 10.80
CA GLN A 35 8.14 4.12 11.75
C GLN A 35 7.09 3.03 11.73
N GLU A 36 6.97 2.30 12.83
CA GLU A 36 5.84 1.40 13.01
C GLU A 36 4.59 2.27 12.85
N ILE A 37 3.92 2.10 11.72
CA ILE A 37 2.63 2.71 11.44
C ILE A 37 1.67 1.91 12.30
N ASP A 38 1.21 2.58 13.35
CA ASP A 38 0.23 2.03 14.26
C ASP A 38 -1.17 2.57 13.92
N THR A 39 -2.17 1.83 14.37
CA THR A 39 -3.59 2.14 14.38
C THR A 39 -3.83 3.60 14.79
N HIS A 40 -3.20 4.07 15.87
CA HIS A 40 -3.41 5.42 16.37
C HIS A 40 -2.92 6.51 15.40
N LYS A 41 -1.75 6.32 14.79
CA LYS A 41 -1.22 7.24 13.77
C LYS A 41 -2.11 7.27 12.53
N THR A 42 -2.64 6.11 12.15
CA THR A 42 -3.54 5.99 11.00
C THR A 42 -4.88 6.66 11.25
N ILE A 43 -5.42 6.58 12.46
CA ILE A 43 -6.63 7.31 12.85
C ILE A 43 -6.37 8.83 12.84
N ASP A 44 -5.23 9.28 13.38
CA ASP A 44 -4.88 10.71 13.37
C ASP A 44 -4.74 11.28 11.94
N ILE A 45 -4.10 10.55 11.01
CA ILE A 45 -3.98 11.01 9.62
C ILE A 45 -5.33 11.02 8.89
N ILE A 46 -6.23 10.08 9.20
CA ILE A 46 -7.59 10.08 8.69
C ILE A 46 -8.32 11.34 9.19
N HIS A 47 -8.26 11.66 10.48
CA HIS A 47 -8.87 12.89 10.99
C HIS A 47 -8.28 14.16 10.36
N LYS A 48 -6.99 14.17 10.03
CA LYS A 48 -6.37 15.27 9.27
C LYS A 48 -6.92 15.36 7.86
N LEU A 49 -7.09 14.23 7.17
CA LEU A 49 -7.69 14.17 5.83
C LEU A 49 -9.11 14.77 5.83
N PHE A 50 -9.93 14.45 6.83
CA PHE A 50 -11.30 14.99 6.91
C PHE A 50 -11.39 16.47 7.30
N LYS A 51 -10.28 17.10 7.70
CA LYS A 51 -10.19 18.55 7.86
C LYS A 51 -9.87 19.29 6.55
N CYS A 52 -9.52 18.56 5.49
CA CYS A 52 -9.28 19.14 4.18
C CYS A 52 -10.58 19.55 3.49
N ASN A 53 -10.46 20.36 2.44
CA ASN A 53 -11.60 20.81 1.65
C ASN A 53 -12.10 19.66 0.74
N ILE A 54 -12.98 18.83 1.29
CA ILE A 54 -13.63 17.73 0.58
C ILE A 54 -15.04 18.19 0.19
N ASP A 55 -15.34 18.16 -1.10
CA ASP A 55 -16.62 18.52 -1.70
C ASP A 55 -17.66 17.40 -1.52
N LEU A 56 -18.06 17.16 -0.27
CA LEU A 56 -19.10 16.19 0.10
C LEU A 56 -20.05 16.78 1.15
N PRO A 57 -21.33 16.38 1.16
CA PRO A 57 -22.26 16.75 2.22
C PRO A 57 -21.73 16.32 3.60
N GLU A 58 -21.93 17.16 4.63
CA GLU A 58 -21.43 16.89 6.00
C GLU A 58 -21.88 15.52 6.54
N ARG A 59 -23.10 15.11 6.21
CA ARG A 59 -23.63 13.79 6.58
C ARG A 59 -22.80 12.65 5.98
N GLU A 60 -22.37 12.78 4.72
CA GLU A 60 -21.55 11.77 4.05
C GLU A 60 -20.13 11.75 4.61
N LEU A 61 -19.55 12.93 4.87
CA LEU A 61 -18.23 13.04 5.51
C LEU A 61 -18.20 12.32 6.86
N ARG A 62 -19.15 12.61 7.76
CA ARG A 62 -19.24 11.94 9.07
C ARG A 62 -19.43 10.43 8.93
N HIS A 63 -20.23 9.99 7.96
CA HIS A 63 -20.44 8.57 7.69
C HIS A 63 -19.16 7.87 7.23
N TYR A 64 -18.43 8.46 6.28
CA TYR A 64 -17.17 7.91 5.77
C TYR A 64 -16.05 7.93 6.80
N GLU A 65 -15.94 9.00 7.59
CA GLU A 65 -14.96 9.12 8.67
C GLU A 65 -15.17 8.00 9.71
N THR A 66 -16.39 7.89 10.25
CA THR A 66 -16.74 6.84 11.21
C THR A 66 -16.43 5.46 10.65
N LYS A 67 -16.78 5.22 9.38
CA LYS A 67 -16.57 3.92 8.74
C LYS A 67 -15.10 3.60 8.54
N LEU A 68 -14.26 4.56 8.15
CA LEU A 68 -12.82 4.36 7.98
C LEU A 68 -12.16 4.10 9.34
N VAL A 69 -12.43 4.93 10.35
CA VAL A 69 -11.87 4.77 11.71
C VAL A 69 -12.25 3.41 12.31
N SER A 70 -13.54 3.03 12.28
CA SER A 70 -13.98 1.72 12.77
C SER A 70 -13.44 0.53 11.98
N SER A 71 -13.03 0.73 10.71
CA SER A 71 -12.40 -0.32 9.92
C SER A 71 -10.94 -0.50 10.30
N VAL A 72 -10.23 0.60 10.59
CA VAL A 72 -8.80 0.59 10.96
C VAL A 72 -8.55 -0.22 12.22
N GLU A 73 -9.45 -0.14 13.20
CA GLU A 73 -9.36 -0.94 14.44
C GLU A 73 -9.48 -2.46 14.23
N LYS A 74 -10.03 -2.91 13.10
CA LYS A 74 -10.41 -4.31 12.85
C LYS A 74 -9.61 -4.98 11.73
N MET A 75 -8.74 -4.23 11.05
CA MET A 75 -8.03 -4.70 9.88
C MET A 75 -6.58 -5.10 10.20
N SER A 76 -5.96 -5.87 9.30
CA SER A 76 -4.55 -6.26 9.42
C SER A 76 -3.60 -5.09 9.19
N ASN A 77 -2.38 -5.18 9.74
CA ASN A 77 -1.32 -4.17 9.57
C ASN A 77 -1.07 -3.81 8.10
N THR A 78 -1.18 -4.76 7.17
CA THR A 78 -1.05 -4.49 5.72
C THR A 78 -2.07 -3.48 5.21
N ASN A 79 -3.33 -3.59 5.66
CA ASN A 79 -4.39 -2.64 5.28
C ASN A 79 -4.20 -1.29 5.97
N ILE A 80 -3.77 -1.29 7.23
CA ILE A 80 -3.45 -0.07 8.01
C ILE A 80 -2.35 0.72 7.30
N ASN A 81 -1.24 0.05 6.95
CA ASN A 81 -0.13 0.64 6.20
C ASN A 81 -0.60 1.26 4.88
N PHE A 82 -1.40 0.52 4.12
CA PHE A 82 -1.92 1.00 2.84
C PHE A 82 -2.75 2.29 3.00
N ILE A 83 -3.71 2.29 3.94
CA ILE A 83 -4.54 3.49 4.20
C ILE A 83 -3.67 4.66 4.64
N TYR A 84 -2.75 4.42 5.58
CA TYR A 84 -1.84 5.46 6.07
C TYR A 84 -1.09 6.12 4.91
N HIS A 85 -0.46 5.34 4.04
CA HIS A 85 0.30 5.88 2.91
C HIS A 85 -0.56 6.61 1.88
N ILE A 86 -1.76 6.11 1.58
CA ILE A 86 -2.70 6.82 0.69
C ILE A 86 -3.10 8.16 1.31
N CYS A 87 -3.48 8.19 2.59
CA CYS A 87 -3.84 9.42 3.29
C CYS A 87 -2.68 10.42 3.36
N GLU A 88 -1.47 9.94 3.65
CA GLU A 88 -0.25 10.74 3.69
C GLU A 88 0.05 11.40 2.35
N ARG A 89 0.01 10.62 1.26
CA ARG A 89 0.21 11.13 -0.10
C ARG A 89 -0.85 12.17 -0.47
N ILE A 90 -2.13 11.92 -0.15
CA ILE A 90 -3.21 12.89 -0.41
C ILE A 90 -2.89 14.23 0.27
N LEU A 91 -2.53 14.21 1.55
CA LEU A 91 -2.20 15.42 2.32
C LEU A 91 -0.95 16.13 1.76
N GLN A 92 0.08 15.36 1.39
CA GLN A 92 1.30 15.89 0.79
C GLN A 92 1.01 16.62 -0.53
N TYR A 93 0.29 16.00 -1.46
CA TYR A 93 -0.03 16.61 -2.75
C TYR A 93 -1.00 17.79 -2.65
N GLN A 94 -1.90 17.80 -1.66
CA GLN A 94 -2.69 18.98 -1.36
C GLN A 94 -1.81 20.15 -0.91
N SER A 95 -0.87 19.92 0.01
CA SER A 95 0.02 20.98 0.49
C SER A 95 0.94 21.55 -0.61
N MET A 96 1.30 20.73 -1.59
CA MET A 96 2.15 21.11 -2.72
C MET A 96 1.36 21.73 -3.89
N GLY A 97 0.02 21.70 -3.85
CA GLY A 97 -0.85 22.19 -4.92
C GLY A 97 -0.92 21.28 -6.17
N GLY A 98 -0.40 20.05 -6.10
CA GLY A 98 -0.33 19.10 -7.22
C GLY A 98 -1.40 17.99 -7.19
N TYR A 99 -2.41 18.12 -6.33
CA TYR A 99 -3.39 17.05 -6.10
C TYR A 99 -4.18 16.67 -7.36
N SER A 100 -4.52 17.64 -8.22
CA SER A 100 -5.27 17.40 -9.45
C SER A 100 -4.58 16.40 -10.38
N ASP A 101 -3.25 16.47 -10.48
CA ASP A 101 -2.47 15.64 -11.42
C ASP A 101 -2.39 14.18 -10.97
N VAL A 102 -2.32 13.95 -9.66
CA VAL A 102 -2.17 12.62 -9.06
C VAL A 102 -3.50 11.96 -8.67
N ARG A 103 -4.62 12.70 -8.75
CA ARG A 103 -5.95 12.22 -8.32
C ARG A 103 -6.32 10.90 -8.97
N ASN A 104 -6.08 10.76 -10.27
CA ASN A 104 -6.39 9.54 -11.01
C ASN A 104 -5.45 8.38 -10.66
N GLU A 105 -4.17 8.67 -10.40
CA GLU A 105 -3.19 7.68 -9.96
C GLU A 105 -3.60 7.08 -8.61
N LEU A 106 -3.84 7.93 -7.60
CA LEU A 106 -4.28 7.50 -6.27
C LEU A 106 -5.59 6.70 -6.32
N LYS A 107 -6.53 7.12 -7.17
CA LYS A 107 -7.78 6.40 -7.39
C LYS A 107 -7.54 5.01 -7.98
N ASN A 108 -6.64 4.90 -8.96
CA ASN A 108 -6.32 3.63 -9.61
C ASN A 108 -5.61 2.69 -8.64
N GLU A 109 -4.69 3.19 -7.81
CA GLU A 109 -4.01 2.40 -6.78
C GLU A 109 -5.00 1.81 -5.77
N VAL A 110 -6.00 2.58 -5.32
CA VAL A 110 -7.08 2.05 -4.46
C VAL A 110 -7.87 0.95 -5.19
N VAL A 111 -8.12 1.10 -6.49
CA VAL A 111 -8.83 0.08 -7.29
C VAL A 111 -7.99 -1.18 -7.46
N GLU A 112 -6.69 -1.05 -7.75
CA GLU A 112 -5.76 -2.18 -7.83
C GLU A 112 -5.67 -2.92 -6.50
N TYR A 113 -5.61 -2.18 -5.39
CA TYR A 113 -5.65 -2.77 -4.05
C TYR A 113 -6.94 -3.59 -3.82
N MET A 114 -8.09 -3.06 -4.27
CA MET A 114 -9.37 -3.78 -4.21
C MET A 114 -9.40 -5.06 -5.07
N MET A 115 -8.59 -5.15 -6.14
CA MET A 115 -8.53 -6.34 -6.99
C MET A 115 -7.70 -7.47 -6.35
N VAL A 116 -6.69 -7.12 -5.55
CA VAL A 116 -5.79 -8.08 -4.91
C VAL A 116 -6.33 -8.56 -3.56
N HIS A 117 -6.97 -7.67 -2.79
CA HIS A 117 -7.41 -7.95 -1.44
C HIS A 117 -8.92 -8.21 -1.34
N LYS A 118 -9.31 -9.32 -0.69
CA LYS A 118 -10.71 -9.67 -0.46
C LYS A 118 -11.27 -8.91 0.75
N GLY A 119 -12.53 -8.49 0.67
CA GLY A 119 -13.26 -7.89 1.81
C GLY A 119 -12.90 -6.43 2.11
N VAL A 120 -12.04 -5.80 1.32
CA VAL A 120 -11.59 -4.41 1.52
C VAL A 120 -12.53 -3.36 0.94
N SER A 121 -13.44 -3.77 0.04
CA SER A 121 -14.35 -2.85 -0.65
C SER A 121 -15.24 -2.02 0.27
N THR A 122 -15.49 -2.51 1.49
CA THR A 122 -16.30 -1.82 2.51
C THR A 122 -15.70 -0.48 2.92
N TRP A 123 -14.37 -0.38 2.98
CA TRP A 123 -13.61 0.82 3.36
C TRP A 123 -12.87 1.47 2.17
N CYS A 124 -12.46 0.70 1.16
CA CYS A 124 -11.89 1.27 -0.07
C CYS A 124 -12.89 2.10 -0.87
N SER A 125 -14.18 1.75 -0.85
CA SER A 125 -15.20 2.52 -1.59
C SER A 125 -15.38 3.95 -1.04
N PRO A 126 -15.53 4.16 0.29
CA PRO A 126 -15.43 5.48 0.91
C PRO A 126 -14.13 6.21 0.56
N LEU A 127 -12.98 5.55 0.68
CA LEU A 127 -11.67 6.15 0.40
C LEU A 127 -11.57 6.66 -1.04
N LYS A 128 -12.01 5.86 -2.01
CA LYS A 128 -12.08 6.24 -3.42
C LYS A 128 -12.99 7.45 -3.64
N LYS A 129 -14.14 7.50 -2.97
CA LYS A 129 -15.07 8.62 -3.06
C LYS A 129 -14.45 9.92 -2.53
N ILE A 130 -13.72 9.85 -1.42
CA ILE A 130 -12.97 10.98 -0.85
C ILE A 130 -11.93 11.47 -1.86
N ILE A 131 -11.11 10.58 -2.43
CA ILE A 131 -10.10 10.92 -3.45
C ILE A 131 -10.72 11.69 -4.62
N THR A 132 -11.88 11.26 -5.10
CA THR A 132 -12.55 11.93 -6.23
C THR A 132 -13.19 13.27 -5.87
N SER A 133 -13.45 13.52 -4.58
CA SER A 133 -14.20 14.68 -4.10
C SER A 133 -13.32 15.74 -3.44
N ILE A 134 -12.01 15.55 -3.38
CA ILE A 134 -11.07 16.58 -2.94
C ILE A 134 -10.89 17.61 -4.05
N ASN A 135 -10.95 18.89 -3.68
CA ASN A 135 -10.68 20.03 -4.56
C ASN A 135 -9.22 20.47 -4.50
#